data_AF-A0A314XGZ1-F1
#
_entry.id   AF-A0A314XGZ1-F1
#
_cell.length_a   1.000
_cell.length_b   1.000
_cell.length_c   1.000
_cell.angle_alpha   90.00
_cell.angle_beta   90.00
_cell.angle_gamma   90.00
#
_symmetry.space_group_name_H-M   'P 1'
#
loop_
_entity.id
_entity.type
_entity.pdbx_description
1 polymer ?
#
loop_
_entity_poly.entity_id
_entity_poly.type
_entity_poly.pdbx_seq_one_letter_code
_entity_poly.pdbx_strand_id
1 'polypeptide(L)'
;MADAYSEKISQELKEEGCGTTNVAFIANEGCEAIYIGVDSRTTSSENKGFILGEESHKYLHMKSCNVFTTRAGKVNNSRQMLEHVNDYFSKREEIVNGIHGAPVIAKEYLRGQTSIGNRIKVSTLMGGWDVHEVPYVYEVSRDEFKRESKSSISKGFASGSGGPHVWKYLNHCNLKVQSSNELLQHLIRALLYAALFDECSGGYVRVFQVTKTDAMKIYDRPILQALFDDHYDALAKYLSNSLFFLFDTNDYKYTHDINAKVNKGFERQFIKKKYKGNVVIKRGTPYIVRLVHFNKRIDKLYAKLKRKTGQRTVPREFQDLESVEIEKIDVADKVGSNRPPKPPLVQKPPSSPPAELGAIGATTEDILSTSA
;
A
#
# COMPACT_ATOMS: atom_id res chain seq x y z
N MET A 1 -26.29 9.58 -13.50
CA MET A 1 -25.54 9.12 -12.31
C MET A 1 -24.62 7.92 -12.59
N ALA A 2 -24.93 7.03 -13.54
CA ALA A 2 -24.01 5.96 -13.98
C ALA A 2 -22.76 6.50 -14.74
N ASP A 3 -22.91 7.59 -15.50
CA ASP A 3 -21.81 8.13 -16.32
C ASP A 3 -20.72 8.82 -15.49
N ALA A 4 -21.09 9.50 -14.40
CA ALA A 4 -20.14 10.10 -13.47
C ALA A 4 -19.32 9.05 -12.67
N TYR A 5 -19.87 7.85 -12.49
CA TYR A 5 -19.18 6.72 -11.86
C TYR A 5 -18.18 6.07 -12.83
N SER A 6 -18.55 5.97 -14.10
CA SER A 6 -17.68 5.51 -15.20
C SER A 6 -16.51 6.47 -15.47
N GLU A 7 -16.75 7.78 -15.42
CA GLU A 7 -15.69 8.78 -15.59
C GLU A 7 -14.67 8.81 -14.44
N LYS A 8 -15.10 8.53 -13.21
CA LYS A 8 -14.20 8.43 -12.05
C LYS A 8 -13.29 7.20 -12.14
N ILE A 9 -13.84 6.07 -12.57
CA ILE A 9 -13.07 4.85 -12.88
C ILE A 9 -12.10 5.11 -14.05
N SER A 10 -12.54 5.83 -15.09
CA SER A 10 -11.72 6.24 -16.24
C SER A 10 -10.54 7.15 -15.87
N GLN A 11 -10.71 8.07 -14.92
CA GLN A 11 -9.61 8.91 -14.43
C GLN A 11 -8.63 8.15 -13.53
N GLU A 12 -9.09 7.25 -12.65
CA GLU A 12 -8.22 6.35 -11.87
C GLU A 12 -7.44 5.34 -12.74
N LEU A 13 -7.93 5.05 -13.94
CA LEU A 13 -7.32 4.15 -14.92
C LEU A 13 -6.29 4.81 -15.86
N LYS A 14 -6.13 6.15 -15.81
CA LYS A 14 -5.16 6.88 -16.65
C LYS A 14 -3.74 6.89 -16.09
N GLU A 15 -3.57 6.58 -14.81
CA GLU A 15 -2.24 6.57 -14.19
C GLU A 15 -1.62 5.17 -14.29
N GLU A 16 -0.37 5.11 -14.78
CA GLU A 16 0.39 3.87 -14.87
C GLU A 16 0.73 3.36 -13.47
N GLY A 17 -0.18 2.53 -12.93
CA GLY A 17 0.01 1.82 -11.69
C GLY A 17 1.15 0.80 -11.77
N CYS A 18 2.18 0.93 -10.93
CA CYS A 18 3.12 -0.12 -10.58
C CYS A 18 2.94 -0.49 -9.09
N GLY A 19 3.49 -1.63 -8.65
CA GLY A 19 3.38 -2.07 -7.26
C GLY A 19 2.31 -3.13 -7.04
N THR A 20 2.74 -4.33 -6.70
CA THR A 20 1.83 -5.47 -6.49
C THR A 20 2.53 -6.53 -5.69
N THR A 21 1.82 -7.15 -4.75
CA THR A 21 2.21 -8.43 -4.17
C THR A 21 1.10 -9.43 -4.47
N ASN A 22 1.44 -10.47 -5.20
CA ASN A 22 0.54 -11.60 -5.48
C ASN A 22 1.17 -12.88 -4.95
N VAL A 23 0.35 -13.77 -4.40
CA VAL A 23 0.75 -15.12 -3.98
C VAL A 23 -0.28 -16.14 -4.46
N ALA A 24 0.17 -17.34 -4.81
CA ALA A 24 -0.70 -18.47 -5.14
C ALA A 24 -0.03 -19.75 -4.66
N PHE A 25 -0.63 -20.45 -3.70
CA PHE A 25 -0.05 -21.63 -3.07
C PHE A 25 -1.07 -22.76 -2.93
N ILE A 26 -0.59 -23.98 -3.09
CA ILE A 26 -1.31 -25.23 -2.87
C ILE A 26 -0.85 -25.79 -1.52
N ALA A 27 -1.81 -26.21 -0.70
CA ALA A 27 -1.51 -26.93 0.54
C ALA A 27 -0.88 -28.30 0.26
N ASN A 28 -0.10 -28.79 1.23
CA ASN A 28 0.59 -30.07 1.12
C ASN A 28 -0.37 -31.27 1.09
N GLU A 29 0.18 -32.46 0.78
CA GLU A 29 -0.50 -33.75 0.87
C GLU A 29 -1.17 -33.93 2.24
N GLY A 30 -2.49 -34.15 2.23
CA GLY A 30 -3.35 -34.19 3.42
C GLY A 30 -4.23 -32.96 3.61
N CYS A 31 -3.93 -31.86 2.92
CA CYS A 31 -4.75 -30.65 2.90
C CYS A 31 -5.35 -30.42 1.50
N GLU A 32 -6.55 -29.85 1.44
CA GLU A 32 -7.26 -29.54 0.19
C GLU A 32 -7.56 -28.03 0.10
N ALA A 33 -6.56 -27.25 -0.28
CA ALA A 33 -6.76 -25.83 -0.54
C ALA A 33 -5.76 -25.31 -1.56
N ILE A 34 -6.26 -24.44 -2.44
CA ILE A 34 -5.46 -23.48 -3.17
C ILE A 34 -5.80 -22.11 -2.59
N TYR A 35 -4.80 -21.38 -2.13
CA TYR A 35 -4.96 -20.01 -1.68
C TYR A 35 -4.29 -19.06 -2.65
N ILE A 36 -5.06 -18.07 -3.10
CA ILE A 36 -4.54 -16.96 -3.89
C ILE A 36 -4.75 -15.69 -3.09
N GLY A 37 -3.70 -14.90 -2.95
CA GLY A 37 -3.78 -13.65 -2.21
C GLY A 37 -3.10 -12.50 -2.92
N VAL A 38 -3.62 -11.30 -2.70
CA VAL A 38 -3.17 -10.07 -3.33
C VAL A 38 -3.21 -8.91 -2.34
N ASP A 39 -2.36 -7.91 -2.57
CA ASP A 39 -2.57 -6.58 -2.03
C ASP A 39 -3.51 -5.76 -2.93
N SER A 40 -3.91 -4.55 -2.51
CA SER A 40 -4.83 -3.70 -3.29
C SER A 40 -4.27 -2.31 -3.60
N ARG A 41 -3.01 -2.02 -3.29
CA ARG A 41 -2.40 -0.70 -3.53
C ARG A 41 -2.04 -0.48 -4.99
N THR A 42 -2.38 0.68 -5.54
CA THR A 42 -1.81 1.17 -6.80
C THR A 42 -0.77 2.23 -6.47
N THR A 43 0.45 2.13 -7.00
CA THR A 43 1.48 3.19 -6.89
C THR A 43 1.89 3.70 -8.26
N SER A 44 2.49 4.88 -8.35
CA SER A 44 2.96 5.42 -9.64
C SER A 44 4.27 4.77 -10.07
N SER A 45 4.36 4.38 -11.35
CA SER A 45 5.60 3.88 -11.97
C SER A 45 6.73 4.91 -12.00
N GLU A 46 6.40 6.18 -12.23
CA GLU A 46 7.35 7.29 -12.32
C GLU A 46 7.79 7.78 -10.93
N ASN A 47 6.91 7.63 -9.94
CA ASN A 47 7.08 8.15 -8.60
C ASN A 47 7.04 7.01 -7.57
N LYS A 48 8.15 6.30 -7.43
CA LYS A 48 8.25 5.09 -6.58
C LYS A 48 7.74 5.34 -5.16
N GLY A 49 6.88 4.45 -4.67
CA GLY A 49 6.28 4.54 -3.33
C GLY A 49 5.21 5.64 -3.16
N PHE A 50 4.88 6.40 -4.23
CA PHE A 50 3.74 7.29 -4.24
C PHE A 50 2.47 6.50 -4.52
N ILE A 51 1.58 6.45 -3.55
CA ILE A 51 0.31 5.73 -3.65
C ILE A 51 -0.65 6.56 -4.48
N LEU A 52 -1.32 5.93 -5.44
CA LEU A 52 -2.40 6.50 -6.23
C LEU A 52 -3.76 6.12 -5.62
N GLY A 53 -3.93 4.83 -5.30
CA GLY A 53 -5.13 4.29 -4.64
C GLY A 53 -4.81 3.10 -3.74
N GLU A 54 -5.72 2.78 -2.82
CA GLU A 54 -5.54 1.71 -1.83
C GLU A 54 -6.49 0.52 -2.03
N GLU A 55 -7.42 0.56 -2.97
CA GLU A 55 -8.52 -0.43 -3.09
C GLU A 55 -8.59 -1.15 -4.44
N SER A 56 -7.53 -1.13 -5.24
CA SER A 56 -7.53 -1.74 -6.58
C SER A 56 -7.88 -3.23 -6.59
N HIS A 57 -8.57 -3.65 -7.66
CA HIS A 57 -8.95 -5.03 -7.89
C HIS A 57 -7.87 -5.73 -8.72
N LYS A 58 -6.99 -6.46 -8.04
CA LYS A 58 -5.84 -7.17 -8.64
C LYS A 58 -6.08 -8.66 -8.87
N TYR A 59 -7.33 -9.05 -9.03
CA TYR A 59 -7.74 -10.44 -9.22
C TYR A 59 -8.92 -10.52 -10.19
N LEU A 60 -9.14 -11.70 -10.74
CA LEU A 60 -10.28 -12.02 -11.59
C LEU A 60 -10.61 -13.51 -11.41
N HIS A 61 -11.89 -13.83 -11.31
CA HIS A 61 -12.37 -15.20 -11.46
C HIS A 61 -12.91 -15.39 -12.87
N MET A 62 -12.22 -16.19 -13.67
CA MET A 62 -12.66 -16.55 -15.01
C MET A 62 -13.65 -17.71 -14.89
N LYS A 63 -14.93 -17.36 -14.69
CA LYS A 63 -16.01 -18.34 -14.49
C LYS A 63 -16.18 -19.30 -15.67
N SER A 64 -15.85 -18.86 -16.88
CA SER A 64 -15.94 -19.68 -18.10
C SER A 64 -15.03 -20.89 -18.11
N CYS A 65 -13.99 -20.93 -17.26
CA CYS A 65 -13.07 -22.05 -17.19
C CYS A 65 -12.64 -22.41 -15.75
N ASN A 66 -13.35 -21.86 -14.77
CA ASN A 66 -13.09 -21.97 -13.34
C ASN A 66 -11.61 -21.78 -12.93
N VAL A 67 -10.99 -20.72 -13.43
CA VAL A 67 -9.62 -20.32 -13.06
C VAL A 67 -9.66 -19.00 -12.32
N PHE A 68 -9.05 -18.96 -11.13
CA PHE A 68 -8.84 -17.71 -10.40
C PHE A 68 -7.44 -17.18 -10.67
N THR A 69 -7.33 -15.89 -10.97
CA THR A 69 -6.09 -15.29 -11.42
C THR A 69 -5.82 -13.98 -10.72
N THR A 70 -4.54 -13.65 -10.52
CA THR A 70 -4.09 -12.34 -10.05
C THR A 70 -3.77 -11.42 -11.22
N ARG A 71 -3.44 -10.16 -10.93
CA ARG A 71 -2.99 -9.17 -11.92
C ARG A 71 -1.76 -8.47 -11.38
N ALA A 72 -0.65 -8.51 -12.11
CA ALA A 72 0.50 -7.65 -11.88
C ALA A 72 1.05 -7.09 -13.20
N GLY A 73 1.69 -5.93 -13.11
CA GLY A 73 2.18 -5.17 -14.27
C GLY A 73 1.21 -4.07 -14.67
N LYS A 74 1.29 -3.61 -15.93
CA LYS A 74 0.42 -2.52 -16.40
C LYS A 74 -1.05 -2.97 -16.37
N VAL A 75 -1.89 -2.16 -15.71
CA VAL A 75 -3.31 -2.48 -15.44
C VAL A 75 -4.04 -2.83 -16.72
N ASN A 76 -3.99 -1.98 -17.75
CA ASN A 76 -4.69 -2.22 -19.01
C ASN A 76 -4.19 -3.46 -19.76
N ASN A 77 -2.88 -3.70 -19.76
CA ASN A 77 -2.31 -4.86 -20.45
C ASN A 77 -2.72 -6.18 -19.78
N SER A 78 -2.67 -6.24 -18.44
CA SER A 78 -3.11 -7.43 -17.70
C SER A 78 -4.61 -7.67 -17.89
N ARG A 79 -5.42 -6.60 -17.95
CA ARG A 79 -6.86 -6.68 -18.21
C ARG A 79 -7.13 -7.29 -19.59
N GLN A 80 -6.58 -6.71 -20.65
CA GLN A 80 -6.80 -7.17 -22.02
C GLN A 80 -6.38 -8.63 -22.23
N MET A 81 -5.24 -9.03 -21.65
CA MET A 81 -4.78 -10.42 -21.72
C MET A 81 -5.79 -11.37 -21.04
N LEU A 82 -6.28 -11.03 -19.85
CA LEU A 82 -7.21 -11.88 -19.12
C LEU A 82 -8.63 -11.88 -19.73
N GLU A 83 -9.08 -10.75 -20.28
CA GLU A 83 -10.31 -10.68 -21.08
C GLU A 83 -10.20 -11.60 -22.30
N HIS A 84 -9.07 -11.56 -23.04
CA HIS A 84 -8.83 -12.44 -24.17
C HIS A 84 -8.88 -13.93 -23.79
N VAL A 85 -8.27 -14.30 -22.66
CA VAL A 85 -8.33 -15.69 -22.15
C VAL A 85 -9.78 -16.06 -21.79
N ASN A 86 -10.49 -15.20 -21.05
CA ASN A 86 -11.86 -15.48 -20.64
C ASN A 86 -12.81 -15.62 -21.85
N ASP A 87 -12.64 -14.80 -22.87
CA ASP A 87 -13.41 -14.84 -24.12
C ASP A 87 -13.13 -16.10 -24.94
N TYR A 88 -11.89 -16.61 -24.92
CA TYR A 88 -11.53 -17.86 -25.58
C TYR A 88 -12.34 -19.04 -25.02
N PHE A 89 -12.44 -19.14 -23.68
CA PHE A 89 -13.18 -20.23 -23.02
C PHE A 89 -14.70 -20.01 -23.05
N SER A 90 -15.18 -18.76 -22.99
CA SER A 90 -16.62 -18.48 -23.05
C SER A 90 -17.28 -18.91 -24.37
N LYS A 91 -16.49 -19.06 -25.44
CA LYS A 91 -16.95 -19.55 -26.75
C LYS A 91 -16.87 -21.07 -26.90
N ARG A 92 -16.40 -21.79 -25.87
CA ARG A 92 -16.14 -23.23 -25.87
C ARG A 92 -16.72 -23.84 -24.61
N GLU A 93 -18.04 -23.92 -24.56
CA GLU A 93 -18.81 -24.34 -23.38
C GLU A 93 -18.44 -25.75 -22.88
N GLU A 94 -17.82 -26.60 -23.71
CA GLU A 94 -17.32 -27.90 -23.27
C GLU A 94 -16.15 -27.87 -22.26
N ILE A 95 -15.47 -26.73 -22.08
CA ILE A 95 -14.29 -26.65 -21.19
C ILE A 95 -14.69 -26.14 -19.80
N VAL A 96 -15.00 -27.06 -18.90
CA VAL A 96 -15.39 -26.73 -17.52
C VAL A 96 -14.19 -26.32 -16.64
N ASN A 97 -13.06 -27.04 -16.76
CA ASN A 97 -11.85 -26.82 -15.97
C ASN A 97 -10.65 -26.50 -16.87
N GLY A 98 -10.38 -25.21 -17.08
CA GLY A 98 -9.37 -24.75 -18.03
C GLY A 98 -7.99 -24.47 -17.42
N ILE A 99 -7.65 -24.98 -16.24
CA ILE A 99 -6.41 -24.61 -15.54
C ILE A 99 -5.13 -24.90 -16.34
N HIS A 100 -5.14 -25.87 -17.25
CA HIS A 100 -4.01 -26.13 -18.15
C HIS A 100 -4.05 -25.28 -19.43
N GLY A 101 -5.24 -24.93 -19.92
CA GLY A 101 -5.42 -24.15 -21.13
C GLY A 101 -5.25 -22.65 -20.92
N ALA A 102 -5.84 -22.09 -19.86
CA ALA A 102 -5.83 -20.65 -19.59
C ALA A 102 -4.42 -20.05 -19.49
N PRO A 103 -3.45 -20.67 -18.79
CA PRO A 103 -2.06 -20.22 -18.81
C PRO A 103 -1.44 -20.22 -20.21
N VAL A 104 -1.74 -21.22 -21.03
CA VAL A 104 -1.21 -21.36 -22.40
C VAL A 104 -1.73 -20.24 -23.28
N ILE A 105 -3.04 -19.99 -23.29
CA ILE A 105 -3.65 -18.88 -24.04
C ILE A 105 -3.09 -17.54 -23.59
N ALA A 106 -2.90 -17.33 -22.28
CA ALA A 106 -2.27 -16.12 -21.76
C ALA A 106 -0.82 -15.96 -22.27
N LYS A 107 -0.04 -17.05 -22.29
CA LYS A 107 1.34 -17.05 -22.79
C LYS A 107 1.41 -16.76 -24.29
N GLU A 108 0.50 -17.33 -25.06
CA GLU A 108 0.38 -17.09 -26.51
C GLU A 108 0.03 -15.63 -26.79
N TYR A 109 -0.91 -15.04 -26.05
CA TYR A 109 -1.24 -13.62 -26.14
C TYR A 109 0.01 -12.74 -25.92
N LEU A 110 0.78 -13.01 -24.84
CA LEU A 110 1.99 -12.24 -24.54
C LEU A 110 3.08 -12.38 -25.61
N ARG A 111 3.22 -13.59 -26.20
CA ARG A 111 4.13 -13.84 -27.32
C ARG A 111 3.69 -13.07 -28.57
N GLY A 112 2.41 -13.13 -28.93
CA GLY A 112 1.86 -12.42 -30.08
C GLY A 112 2.06 -10.90 -29.99
N GLN A 113 1.85 -10.33 -28.81
CA GLN A 113 2.09 -8.90 -28.56
C GLN A 113 3.57 -8.53 -28.73
N THR A 114 4.48 -9.40 -28.30
CA THR A 114 5.93 -9.19 -28.48
C THR A 114 6.31 -9.21 -29.97
N SER A 115 5.73 -10.12 -30.77
CA SER A 115 6.01 -10.24 -32.20
C SER A 115 5.60 -9.01 -33.01
N ILE A 116 4.61 -8.24 -32.55
CA ILE A 116 4.18 -6.98 -33.18
C ILE A 116 4.85 -5.74 -32.56
N GLY A 117 5.92 -5.93 -31.79
CA GLY A 117 6.71 -4.85 -31.19
C GLY A 117 6.18 -4.29 -29.87
N ASN A 118 5.03 -4.77 -29.38
CA ASN A 118 4.46 -4.32 -28.12
C ASN A 118 5.13 -5.03 -26.93
N ARG A 119 6.00 -4.31 -26.23
CA ARG A 119 6.63 -4.81 -24.99
C ARG A 119 5.66 -4.72 -23.81
N ILE A 120 4.77 -5.70 -23.71
CA ILE A 120 3.83 -5.82 -22.61
C ILE A 120 4.52 -6.41 -21.37
N LYS A 121 4.47 -5.69 -20.25
CA LYS A 121 4.90 -6.16 -18.94
C LYS A 121 3.69 -6.60 -18.12
N VAL A 122 3.43 -7.90 -18.12
CA VAL A 122 2.39 -8.56 -17.31
C VAL A 122 2.99 -9.80 -16.65
N SER A 123 2.64 -10.00 -15.39
CA SER A 123 2.87 -11.24 -14.65
C SER A 123 1.57 -11.57 -13.94
N THR A 124 1.14 -12.82 -14.04
CA THR A 124 -0.06 -13.30 -13.37
C THR A 124 0.20 -14.65 -12.72
N LEU A 125 -0.46 -14.87 -11.59
CA LEU A 125 -0.58 -16.18 -10.97
C LEU A 125 -1.98 -16.70 -11.23
N MET A 126 -2.09 -17.91 -11.75
CA MET A 126 -3.37 -18.58 -12.00
C MET A 126 -3.47 -19.82 -11.14
N GLY A 127 -4.62 -20.08 -10.53
CA GLY A 127 -4.88 -21.30 -9.78
C GLY A 127 -6.27 -21.84 -10.03
N GLY A 128 -6.37 -23.15 -9.98
CA GLY A 128 -7.58 -23.89 -10.28
C GLY A 128 -7.35 -25.39 -10.18
N TRP A 129 -8.39 -26.14 -10.54
CA TRP A 129 -8.41 -27.59 -10.47
C TRP A 129 -8.53 -28.14 -11.89
N ASP A 130 -7.86 -29.25 -12.19
CA ASP A 130 -7.98 -29.92 -13.48
C ASP A 130 -9.25 -30.80 -13.53
N VAL A 131 -9.42 -31.53 -14.63
CA VAL A 131 -10.54 -32.46 -14.83
C VAL A 131 -10.48 -33.69 -13.91
N HIS A 132 -9.32 -33.98 -13.32
CA HIS A 132 -9.09 -35.06 -12.38
C HIS A 132 -9.07 -34.58 -10.93
N GLU A 133 -9.54 -33.35 -10.68
CA GLU A 133 -9.56 -32.71 -9.37
C GLU A 133 -8.18 -32.61 -8.71
N VAL A 134 -7.13 -32.42 -9.52
CA VAL A 134 -5.78 -32.12 -9.07
C VAL A 134 -5.59 -30.60 -9.06
N PRO A 135 -5.12 -30.01 -7.94
CA PRO A 135 -4.90 -28.58 -7.86
C PRO A 135 -3.61 -28.19 -8.58
N TYR A 136 -3.67 -27.08 -9.33
CA TYR A 136 -2.52 -26.48 -9.99
C TYR A 136 -2.46 -24.98 -9.75
N VAL A 137 -1.24 -24.48 -9.65
CA VAL A 137 -0.93 -23.05 -9.73
C VAL A 137 0.12 -22.82 -10.81
N TYR A 138 -0.03 -21.74 -11.55
CA TYR A 138 0.84 -21.34 -12.64
C TYR A 138 1.34 -19.91 -12.41
N GLU A 139 2.62 -19.69 -12.70
CA GLU A 139 3.17 -18.36 -12.89
C GLU A 139 3.35 -18.12 -14.39
N VAL A 140 2.64 -17.11 -14.91
CA VAL A 140 2.67 -16.75 -16.33
C VAL A 140 3.16 -15.32 -16.46
N SER A 141 4.26 -15.15 -17.20
CA SER A 141 4.70 -13.85 -17.67
C SER A 141 5.26 -13.98 -19.08
N ARG A 142 5.82 -12.90 -19.63
CA ARG A 142 6.51 -12.99 -20.92
C ARG A 142 7.66 -13.99 -20.86
N ASP A 143 8.44 -13.96 -19.79
CA ASP A 143 9.67 -14.73 -19.67
C ASP A 143 9.46 -16.04 -18.88
N GLU A 144 8.45 -16.08 -18.01
CA GLU A 144 8.17 -17.21 -17.12
C GLU A 144 6.94 -18.01 -17.55
N PHE A 145 7.02 -19.32 -17.38
CA PHE A 145 5.89 -20.24 -17.52
C PHE A 145 6.15 -21.44 -16.61
N LYS A 146 5.88 -21.26 -15.32
CA LYS A 146 6.13 -22.26 -14.28
C LYS A 146 4.81 -22.83 -13.77
N ARG A 147 4.85 -24.06 -13.29
CA ARG A 147 3.69 -24.73 -12.69
C ARG A 147 4.10 -25.48 -11.44
N GLU A 148 3.19 -25.53 -10.47
CA GLU A 148 3.28 -26.39 -9.30
C GLU A 148 1.96 -27.13 -9.11
N SER A 149 2.03 -28.33 -8.54
CA SER A 149 0.86 -29.12 -8.12
C SER A 149 1.03 -29.55 -6.67
N LYS A 150 0.08 -30.33 -6.16
CA LYS A 150 0.13 -30.95 -4.83
C LYS A 150 1.46 -31.68 -4.59
N SER A 151 2.03 -31.54 -3.39
CA SER A 151 3.26 -32.20 -2.98
C SER A 151 3.34 -32.37 -1.46
N SER A 152 4.36 -33.08 -0.96
CA SER A 152 4.55 -33.31 0.49
C SER A 152 4.80 -32.05 1.33
N ILE A 153 5.13 -30.92 0.68
CA ILE A 153 5.20 -29.58 1.27
C ILE A 153 4.32 -28.62 0.48
N SER A 154 3.86 -27.54 1.11
CA SER A 154 3.08 -26.51 0.42
C SER A 154 3.97 -25.80 -0.61
N LYS A 155 3.47 -25.62 -1.82
CA LYS A 155 4.21 -25.04 -2.94
C LYS A 155 3.40 -24.01 -3.68
N GLY A 156 4.08 -23.10 -4.35
CA GLY A 156 3.44 -22.01 -5.05
C GLY A 156 4.40 -20.94 -5.51
N PHE A 157 3.83 -19.80 -5.85
CA PHE A 157 4.54 -18.67 -6.41
C PHE A 157 4.19 -17.38 -5.67
N ALA A 158 5.13 -16.46 -5.65
CA ALA A 158 4.91 -15.09 -5.25
C ALA A 158 5.50 -14.16 -6.32
N SER A 159 4.74 -13.16 -6.75
CA SER A 159 5.12 -12.28 -7.85
C SER A 159 4.82 -10.80 -7.53
N GLY A 160 5.34 -9.93 -8.39
CA GLY A 160 5.30 -8.48 -8.20
C GLY A 160 6.44 -7.94 -7.33
N SER A 161 6.38 -6.66 -6.96
CA SER A 161 7.44 -5.97 -6.20
C SER A 161 7.64 -6.56 -4.80
N GLY A 162 6.56 -6.99 -4.14
CA GLY A 162 6.64 -7.59 -2.80
C GLY A 162 6.89 -9.10 -2.79
N GLY A 163 6.97 -9.76 -3.95
CA GLY A 163 7.28 -11.19 -4.05
C GLY A 163 8.54 -11.62 -3.28
N PRO A 164 9.67 -10.89 -3.38
CA PRO A 164 10.86 -11.17 -2.57
C PRO A 164 10.61 -11.07 -1.05
N HIS A 165 9.72 -10.18 -0.61
CA HIS A 165 9.37 -10.04 0.81
C HIS A 165 8.49 -11.19 1.30
N VAL A 166 7.55 -11.66 0.46
CA VAL A 166 6.76 -12.87 0.72
C VAL A 166 7.70 -14.06 0.95
N TRP A 167 8.61 -14.33 0.00
CA TRP A 167 9.56 -15.44 0.13
C TRP A 167 10.46 -15.28 1.34
N LYS A 168 10.91 -14.06 1.63
CA LYS A 168 11.69 -13.79 2.83
C LYS A 168 10.93 -14.20 4.09
N TYR A 169 9.63 -13.93 4.19
CA TYR A 169 8.84 -14.38 5.33
C TYR A 169 8.67 -15.90 5.33
N LEU A 170 8.19 -16.48 4.22
CA LEU A 170 7.90 -17.91 4.11
C LEU A 170 9.12 -18.82 4.31
N ASN A 171 10.32 -18.37 3.98
CA ASN A 171 11.57 -19.11 4.24
C ASN A 171 11.87 -19.29 5.74
N HIS A 172 11.20 -18.55 6.63
CA HIS A 172 11.27 -18.75 8.08
C HIS A 172 10.10 -19.61 8.62
N CYS A 173 9.18 -20.03 7.76
CA CYS A 173 8.02 -20.84 8.12
C CYS A 173 8.24 -22.32 7.75
N ASN A 174 7.53 -23.21 8.44
CA ASN A 174 7.44 -24.60 8.01
C ASN A 174 6.32 -24.74 6.97
N LEU A 175 6.67 -24.95 5.70
CA LEU A 175 5.68 -25.13 4.63
C LEU A 175 5.08 -26.56 4.58
N LYS A 176 5.60 -27.49 5.39
CA LYS A 176 4.92 -28.76 5.68
C LYS A 176 3.88 -28.54 6.79
N VAL A 177 2.79 -27.89 6.41
CA VAL A 177 1.72 -27.50 7.33
C VAL A 177 0.89 -28.72 7.75
N GLN A 178 0.24 -28.62 8.91
CA GLN A 178 -0.67 -29.63 9.46
C GLN A 178 -2.12 -29.40 9.03
N SER A 179 -2.45 -28.20 8.55
CA SER A 179 -3.80 -27.86 8.07
C SER A 179 -3.78 -26.78 6.99
N SER A 180 -4.83 -26.72 6.16
CA SER A 180 -5.02 -25.62 5.20
C SER A 180 -5.07 -24.25 5.90
N ASN A 181 -5.64 -24.19 7.11
CA ASN A 181 -5.70 -22.93 7.88
C ASN A 181 -4.30 -22.45 8.30
N GLU A 182 -3.37 -23.34 8.62
CA GLU A 182 -1.99 -22.95 8.93
C GLU A 182 -1.30 -22.32 7.71
N LEU A 183 -1.49 -22.89 6.50
CA LEU A 183 -1.01 -22.27 5.27
C LEU A 183 -1.66 -20.90 5.04
N LEU A 184 -2.98 -20.79 5.21
CA LEU A 184 -3.70 -19.52 5.10
C LEU A 184 -3.06 -18.44 5.99
N GLN A 185 -2.79 -18.77 7.25
CA GLN A 185 -2.15 -17.86 8.20
C GLN A 185 -0.74 -17.45 7.75
N HIS A 186 0.06 -18.39 7.22
CA HIS A 186 1.37 -18.07 6.65
C HIS A 186 1.26 -17.11 5.47
N LEU A 187 0.30 -17.29 4.57
CA LEU A 187 0.12 -16.44 3.39
C LEU A 187 -0.39 -15.05 3.74
N ILE A 188 -1.36 -14.92 4.66
CA ILE A 188 -1.83 -13.62 5.15
C ILE A 188 -0.65 -12.85 5.76
N ARG A 189 0.13 -13.49 6.63
CA ARG A 189 1.29 -12.85 7.27
C ARG A 189 2.41 -12.53 6.27
N ALA A 190 2.60 -13.33 5.24
CA ALA A 190 3.58 -13.06 4.19
C ALA A 190 3.18 -11.85 3.32
N LEU A 191 1.90 -11.73 2.95
CA LEU A 191 1.35 -10.56 2.26
C LEU A 191 1.44 -9.32 3.13
N LEU A 192 1.09 -9.45 4.41
CA LEU A 192 1.18 -8.37 5.38
C LEU A 192 2.64 -7.93 5.56
N TYR A 193 3.57 -8.87 5.67
CA TYR A 193 5.00 -8.59 5.70
C TYR A 193 5.46 -7.86 4.43
N ALA A 194 4.99 -8.26 3.25
CA ALA A 194 5.29 -7.51 2.03
C ALA A 194 4.74 -6.08 2.10
N ALA A 195 3.48 -5.87 2.52
CA ALA A 195 2.88 -4.54 2.67
C ALA A 195 3.58 -3.64 3.71
N LEU A 196 4.23 -4.23 4.72
CA LEU A 196 4.96 -3.49 5.75
C LEU A 196 6.38 -3.11 5.32
N PHE A 197 6.95 -3.75 4.30
CA PHE A 197 8.37 -3.61 3.94
C PHE A 197 8.64 -3.29 2.46
N ASP A 198 7.64 -3.40 1.57
CA ASP A 198 7.68 -2.98 0.18
C ASP A 198 6.90 -1.68 -0.01
N GLU A 199 7.56 -0.63 -0.49
CA GLU A 199 6.95 0.71 -0.67
C GLU A 199 5.82 0.73 -1.71
N CYS A 200 5.77 -0.29 -2.57
CA CYS A 200 4.80 -0.39 -3.65
C CYS A 200 3.62 -1.33 -3.33
N SER A 201 3.55 -1.92 -2.13
CA SER A 201 2.49 -2.85 -1.72
C SER A 201 1.70 -2.33 -0.53
N GLY A 202 0.41 -2.65 -0.43
CA GLY A 202 -0.42 -2.29 0.72
C GLY A 202 -1.92 -2.17 0.43
N GLY A 203 -2.59 -1.27 1.15
CA GLY A 203 -4.05 -1.13 1.08
C GLY A 203 -4.77 -2.19 1.93
N TYR A 204 -5.19 -3.27 1.30
CA TYR A 204 -5.84 -4.42 1.93
C TYR A 204 -5.02 -5.68 1.67
N VAL A 205 -5.02 -6.60 2.64
CA VAL A 205 -4.65 -7.99 2.40
C VAL A 205 -5.92 -8.74 2.03
N ARG A 206 -5.94 -9.33 0.83
CA ARG A 206 -7.06 -10.13 0.34
C ARG A 206 -6.59 -11.53 0.04
N VAL A 207 -7.28 -12.53 0.59
CA VAL A 207 -6.99 -13.95 0.32
C VAL A 207 -8.28 -14.67 -0.06
N PHE A 208 -8.15 -15.50 -1.09
CA PHE A 208 -9.20 -16.29 -1.69
C PHE A 208 -8.86 -17.76 -1.57
N GLN A 209 -9.85 -18.59 -1.26
CA GLN A 209 -9.77 -20.03 -1.37
C GLN A 209 -10.37 -20.44 -2.72
N VAL A 210 -9.58 -21.10 -3.55
CA VAL A 210 -10.04 -21.64 -4.83
C VAL A 210 -10.44 -23.10 -4.64
N THR A 211 -11.72 -23.36 -4.84
CA THR A 211 -12.34 -24.68 -4.77
C THR A 211 -12.50 -25.27 -6.17
N LYS A 212 -12.95 -26.52 -6.25
CA LYS A 212 -13.17 -27.23 -7.52
C LYS A 212 -14.21 -26.57 -8.42
N THR A 213 -15.07 -25.70 -7.88
CA THR A 213 -16.20 -25.11 -8.60
C THR A 213 -16.27 -23.58 -8.50
N ASP A 214 -15.60 -22.98 -7.51
CA ASP A 214 -15.69 -21.54 -7.25
C ASP A 214 -14.46 -20.99 -6.52
N ALA A 215 -14.35 -19.68 -6.41
CA ALA A 215 -13.34 -19.00 -5.59
C ALA A 215 -14.00 -18.04 -4.59
N MET A 216 -13.74 -18.27 -3.30
CA MET A 216 -14.35 -17.50 -2.21
C MET A 216 -13.33 -16.59 -1.55
N LYS A 217 -13.70 -15.32 -1.33
CA LYS A 217 -12.90 -14.39 -0.53
C LYS A 217 -13.04 -14.74 0.95
N ILE A 218 -11.96 -15.21 1.55
CA ILE A 218 -11.95 -15.71 2.94
C ILE A 218 -11.23 -14.77 3.91
N TYR A 219 -10.46 -13.81 3.38
CA TYR A 219 -9.83 -12.76 4.17
C TYR A 219 -9.80 -11.46 3.36
N ASP A 220 -10.24 -10.35 3.97
CA ASP A 220 -10.24 -9.02 3.37
C ASP A 220 -10.16 -7.97 4.48
N ARG A 221 -8.94 -7.49 4.75
CA ARG A 221 -8.69 -6.55 5.84
C ARG A 221 -7.72 -5.46 5.39
N PRO A 222 -7.96 -4.18 5.77
CA PRO A 222 -6.95 -3.14 5.64
C PRO A 222 -5.66 -3.53 6.35
N ILE A 223 -4.49 -3.12 5.83
CA ILE A 223 -3.17 -3.52 6.38
C ILE A 223 -3.06 -3.29 7.90
N LEU A 224 -3.45 -2.12 8.39
CA LEU A 224 -3.34 -1.80 9.82
C LEU A 224 -4.26 -2.68 10.67
N GLN A 225 -5.46 -2.96 10.18
CA GLN A 225 -6.40 -3.83 10.88
C GLN A 225 -5.88 -5.27 10.91
N ALA A 226 -5.43 -5.79 9.78
CA ALA A 226 -4.81 -7.11 9.69
C ALA A 226 -3.58 -7.24 10.61
N LEU A 227 -2.81 -6.16 10.77
CA LEU A 227 -1.68 -6.14 11.68
C LEU A 227 -2.14 -6.18 13.14
N PHE A 228 -2.95 -5.24 13.60
CA PHE A 228 -3.22 -5.09 15.03
C PHE A 228 -4.26 -6.06 15.57
N ASP A 229 -5.31 -6.32 14.80
CA ASP A 229 -6.39 -7.18 15.27
C ASP A 229 -5.98 -8.66 15.21
N ASP A 230 -5.19 -9.05 14.19
CA ASP A 230 -4.99 -10.47 13.87
C ASP A 230 -3.54 -10.98 14.04
N HIS A 231 -2.52 -10.14 13.76
CA HIS A 231 -1.17 -10.66 13.44
C HIS A 231 0.02 -9.94 14.08
N TYR A 232 -0.20 -9.03 15.03
CA TYR A 232 0.86 -8.21 15.60
C TYR A 232 1.92 -9.07 16.27
N ASP A 233 1.52 -9.98 17.16
CA ASP A 233 2.43 -10.85 17.91
C ASP A 233 3.32 -11.70 16.98
N ALA A 234 2.73 -12.23 15.91
CA ALA A 234 3.46 -13.03 14.92
C ALA A 234 4.49 -12.21 14.12
N LEU A 235 4.27 -10.90 14.00
CA LEU A 235 5.13 -9.99 13.23
C LEU A 235 6.01 -9.07 14.09
N ALA A 236 5.79 -9.02 15.41
CA ALA A 236 6.46 -8.12 16.34
C ALA A 236 7.99 -8.20 16.25
N LYS A 237 8.54 -9.41 16.13
CA LYS A 237 9.99 -9.64 15.95
C LYS A 237 10.54 -8.94 14.70
N TYR A 238 9.79 -8.90 13.61
CA TYR A 238 10.21 -8.21 12.39
C TYR A 238 10.06 -6.69 12.52
N LEU A 239 9.11 -6.24 13.33
CA LEU A 239 8.84 -4.83 13.60
C LEU A 239 9.72 -4.23 14.70
N SER A 240 10.53 -5.03 15.42
CA SER A 240 11.35 -4.57 16.55
C SER A 240 12.35 -3.45 16.23
N ASN A 241 12.63 -3.22 14.94
CA ASN A 241 13.48 -2.15 14.46
C ASN A 241 12.68 -1.12 13.64
N SER A 242 11.39 -0.94 13.93
CA SER A 242 10.49 -0.10 13.13
C SER A 242 9.63 0.82 14.00
N LEU A 243 9.38 2.04 13.54
CA LEU A 243 8.56 3.04 14.24
C LEU A 243 7.37 3.46 13.40
N PHE A 244 6.21 3.59 14.05
CA PHE A 244 5.04 4.19 13.43
C PHE A 244 5.10 5.71 13.60
N PHE A 245 5.04 6.41 12.47
CA PHE A 245 4.93 7.86 12.40
C PHE A 245 3.56 8.23 11.86
N LEU A 246 2.86 9.12 12.56
CA LEU A 246 1.57 9.66 12.14
C LEU A 246 1.73 11.12 11.75
N PHE A 247 1.35 11.43 10.52
CA PHE A 247 1.32 12.79 9.98
C PHE A 247 -0.12 13.22 9.82
N ASP A 248 -0.50 14.31 10.49
CA ASP A 248 -1.84 14.87 10.37
C ASP A 248 -2.07 15.39 8.95
N THR A 249 -3.17 14.95 8.33
CA THR A 249 -3.55 15.36 6.97
C THR A 249 -3.94 16.83 6.87
N ASN A 250 -4.32 17.47 7.98
CA ASN A 250 -4.55 18.91 8.04
C ASN A 250 -3.25 19.70 7.95
N ASP A 251 -2.15 19.13 8.45
CA ASP A 251 -0.82 19.75 8.40
C ASP A 251 -0.05 19.39 7.12
N TYR A 252 -0.39 18.24 6.49
CA TYR A 252 0.35 17.70 5.35
C TYR A 252 -0.56 17.14 4.27
N LYS A 253 -0.59 17.79 3.10
CA LYS A 253 -1.18 17.21 1.90
C LYS A 253 -0.30 16.08 1.38
N TYR A 254 -0.86 14.90 1.14
CA TYR A 254 -0.11 13.80 0.54
C TYR A 254 0.14 14.06 -0.96
N THR A 255 1.34 14.55 -1.29
CA THR A 255 1.84 14.71 -2.65
C THR A 255 3.15 13.95 -2.83
N HIS A 256 3.54 13.68 -4.08
CA HIS A 256 4.81 13.02 -4.38
C HIS A 256 6.00 13.80 -3.81
N ASP A 257 6.06 15.11 -4.03
CA ASP A 257 7.15 15.96 -3.53
C ASP A 257 7.27 15.91 -2.01
N ILE A 258 6.14 15.90 -1.31
CA ILE A 258 6.12 15.79 0.15
C ILE A 258 6.58 14.39 0.57
N ASN A 259 6.12 13.33 -0.09
CA ASN A 259 6.58 11.96 0.17
C ASN A 259 8.11 11.84 0.04
N ALA A 260 8.69 12.40 -1.02
CA ALA A 260 10.13 12.42 -1.25
C ALA A 260 10.89 13.27 -0.21
N LYS A 261 10.33 14.44 0.17
CA LYS A 261 10.92 15.32 1.20
C LYS A 261 10.92 14.66 2.58
N VAL A 262 9.85 13.95 2.96
CA VAL A 262 9.77 13.22 4.22
C VAL A 262 10.84 12.13 4.29
N ASN A 263 11.02 11.35 3.23
CA ASN A 263 12.10 10.36 3.17
C ASN A 263 13.49 11.01 3.37
N LYS A 264 13.77 12.12 2.67
CA LYS A 264 15.02 12.89 2.85
C LYS A 264 15.15 13.46 4.26
N GLY A 265 14.04 13.85 4.89
CA GLY A 265 13.99 14.29 6.28
C GLY A 265 14.49 13.20 7.24
N PHE A 266 13.96 11.98 7.10
CA PHE A 266 14.41 10.83 7.88
C PHE A 266 15.88 10.51 7.66
N GLU A 267 16.38 10.54 6.42
CA GLU A 267 17.80 10.32 6.11
C GLU A 267 18.72 11.35 6.79
N ARG A 268 18.27 12.60 6.96
CA ARG A 268 19.01 13.67 7.64
C ARG A 268 18.94 13.53 9.16
N GLN A 269 17.75 13.28 9.70
CA GLN A 269 17.49 13.20 11.14
C GLN A 269 18.14 11.96 11.76
N PHE A 270 18.01 10.82 11.09
CA PHE A 270 18.55 9.55 11.54
C PHE A 270 19.79 9.23 10.72
N ILE A 271 20.98 9.48 11.29
CA ILE A 271 22.31 9.19 10.70
C ILE A 271 22.21 7.98 9.76
N LYS A 272 22.61 8.14 8.50
CA LYS A 272 22.42 7.16 7.40
C LYS A 272 22.75 5.70 7.74
N LYS A 273 23.66 5.44 8.68
CA LYS A 273 23.99 4.09 9.17
C LYS A 273 22.87 3.43 10.00
N LYS A 274 21.94 4.20 10.56
CA LYS A 274 20.81 3.73 11.40
C LYS A 274 19.51 3.62 10.63
N TYR A 275 19.24 4.55 9.70
CA TYR A 275 18.04 4.53 8.86
C TYR A 275 18.13 3.47 7.76
N LYS A 276 17.06 2.73 7.52
CA LYS A 276 16.96 1.72 6.47
C LYS A 276 16.02 2.11 5.35
N GLY A 277 14.88 2.72 5.69
CA GLY A 277 13.83 3.06 4.73
C GLY A 277 12.51 3.35 5.46
N ASN A 278 11.49 3.75 4.72
CA ASN A 278 10.14 3.89 5.24
C ASN A 278 9.11 3.43 4.21
N VAL A 279 7.95 3.02 4.70
CA VAL A 279 6.80 2.61 3.90
C VAL A 279 5.58 3.39 4.39
N VAL A 280 4.79 3.94 3.47
CA VAL A 280 3.48 4.50 3.81
C VAL A 280 2.51 3.34 3.95
N ILE A 281 1.94 3.12 5.13
CA ILE A 281 1.05 1.98 5.38
C ILE A 281 -0.40 2.34 5.05
N LYS A 282 -0.84 3.56 5.35
CA LYS A 282 -2.21 4.04 5.08
C LYS A 282 -2.21 5.51 4.71
N ARG A 283 -3.00 5.89 3.70
CA ARG A 283 -3.36 7.28 3.41
C ARG A 283 -4.74 7.53 3.98
N GLY A 284 -4.81 7.79 5.28
CA GLY A 284 -6.07 7.92 6.00
C GLY A 284 -6.40 9.35 6.39
N THR A 285 -7.67 9.58 6.67
CA THR A 285 -8.11 10.67 7.54
C THR A 285 -8.21 10.11 8.96
N PRO A 286 -7.71 10.82 10.00
CA PRO A 286 -7.00 12.10 9.90
C PRO A 286 -5.48 11.96 9.65
N TYR A 287 -4.92 10.75 9.59
CA TYR A 287 -3.46 10.55 9.50
C TYR A 287 -2.97 9.77 8.29
N ILE A 288 -1.84 10.23 7.74
CA ILE A 288 -0.95 9.41 6.93
C ILE A 288 -0.06 8.62 7.90
N VAL A 289 -0.14 7.30 7.83
CA VAL A 289 0.62 6.40 8.71
C VAL A 289 1.83 5.87 7.95
N ARG A 290 3.02 6.09 8.49
CA ARG A 290 4.28 5.56 7.96
C ARG A 290 4.91 4.60 8.94
N LEU A 291 5.51 3.55 8.40
CA LEU A 291 6.41 2.67 9.13
C LEU A 291 7.84 2.97 8.71
N VAL A 292 8.68 3.36 9.67
CA VAL A 292 10.07 3.75 9.44
C VAL A 292 10.97 2.66 9.99
N HIS A 293 11.84 2.11 9.16
CA HIS A 293 12.71 0.98 9.50
C HIS A 293 14.14 1.42 9.79
N PHE A 294 14.77 0.71 10.71
CA PHE A 294 16.14 0.95 11.15
C PHE A 294 17.01 -0.31 11.04
N ASN A 295 18.32 -0.12 10.90
CA ASN A 295 19.30 -1.21 10.81
C ASN A 295 19.62 -1.86 12.16
N LYS A 296 19.27 -1.20 13.27
CA LYS A 296 19.52 -1.67 14.65
C LYS A 296 18.26 -1.46 15.49
N ARG A 297 18.16 -2.20 16.60
CA ARG A 297 17.13 -1.97 17.62
C ARG A 297 17.15 -0.53 18.09
N ILE A 298 15.95 0.00 18.31
CA ILE A 298 15.70 1.39 18.62
C ILE A 298 15.15 1.57 20.03
N ASP A 299 15.42 0.63 20.94
CA ASP A 299 14.94 0.61 22.33
C ASP A 299 15.11 1.94 23.08
N LYS A 300 16.27 2.60 22.93
CA LYS A 300 16.53 3.92 23.53
C LYS A 300 15.67 5.03 22.91
N LEU A 301 15.42 4.94 21.60
CA LEU A 301 14.55 5.87 20.89
C LEU A 301 13.08 5.63 21.28
N TYR A 302 12.64 4.37 21.35
CA TYR A 302 11.31 4.00 21.86
C TYR A 302 11.06 4.55 23.26
N ALA A 303 11.97 4.33 24.21
CA ALA A 303 11.83 4.83 25.57
C ALA A 303 11.76 6.38 25.62
N LYS A 304 12.54 7.06 24.77
CA LYS A 304 12.51 8.53 24.66
C LYS A 304 11.18 9.03 24.06
N LEU A 305 10.68 8.35 23.03
CA LEU A 305 9.45 8.70 22.35
C LEU A 305 8.24 8.44 23.24
N LYS A 306 8.13 7.26 23.87
CA LYS A 306 7.05 6.92 24.81
C LYS A 306 6.83 7.98 25.90
N ARG A 307 7.91 8.57 26.42
CA ARG A 307 7.82 9.70 27.39
C ARG A 307 7.24 10.98 26.77
N LYS A 308 7.55 11.28 25.51
CA LYS A 308 7.00 12.43 24.77
C LYS A 308 5.56 12.18 24.30
N THR A 309 5.24 10.99 23.81
CA THR A 309 3.90 10.67 23.29
C THR A 309 2.87 10.59 24.40
N GLY A 310 3.25 10.18 25.62
CA GLY A 310 2.38 10.26 26.80
C GLY A 310 1.92 11.69 27.17
N GLN A 311 2.51 12.73 26.55
CA GLN A 311 2.12 14.14 26.71
C GLN A 311 1.24 14.63 25.54
N ARG A 312 0.92 13.79 24.55
CA ARG A 312 0.12 14.13 23.36
C ARG A 312 -1.10 13.21 23.24
N THR A 313 -2.20 13.72 22.72
CA THR A 313 -3.40 12.91 22.46
C THR A 313 -3.16 11.96 21.29
N VAL A 314 -3.04 10.66 21.56
CA VAL A 314 -2.93 9.61 20.54
C VAL A 314 -4.33 9.06 20.24
N PRO A 315 -4.75 8.94 18.97
CA PRO A 315 -6.05 8.33 18.63
C PRO A 315 -6.13 6.90 19.13
N ARG A 316 -7.33 6.46 19.56
CA ARG A 316 -7.56 5.13 20.15
C ARG A 316 -6.98 3.98 19.33
N GLU A 317 -7.12 4.04 18.00
CA GLU A 317 -6.60 3.04 17.05
C GLU A 317 -5.08 2.80 17.13
N PHE A 318 -4.32 3.70 17.76
CA PHE A 318 -2.87 3.65 17.87
C PHE A 318 -2.38 3.69 19.33
N GLN A 319 -3.28 3.63 20.31
CA GLN A 319 -2.92 3.66 21.73
C GLN A 319 -2.18 2.40 22.18
N ASP A 320 -2.46 1.27 21.53
CA ASP A 320 -1.88 -0.04 21.86
C ASP A 320 -0.51 -0.27 21.20
N LEU A 321 -0.06 0.63 20.35
CA LEU A 321 1.26 0.55 19.74
C LEU A 321 2.35 0.90 20.76
N GLU A 322 3.31 -0.01 20.93
CA GLU A 322 4.46 0.21 21.83
C GLU A 322 5.27 1.46 21.50
N SER A 323 5.15 1.97 20.26
CA SER A 323 5.99 3.02 19.74
C SER A 323 5.37 3.85 18.62
N VAL A 324 4.76 4.96 19.02
CA VAL A 324 4.16 5.93 18.11
C VAL A 324 4.83 7.29 18.29
N GLU A 325 5.20 7.90 17.16
CA GLU A 325 5.58 9.31 17.09
C GLU A 325 4.55 10.09 16.26
N ILE A 326 3.91 11.08 16.89
CA ILE A 326 3.10 12.08 16.19
C ILE A 326 4.07 13.19 15.84
N GLU A 327 4.51 13.32 14.59
CA GLU A 327 5.53 14.29 14.21
C GLU A 327 5.01 15.32 13.20
N LYS A 328 5.44 16.57 13.42
CA LYS A 328 5.84 17.47 12.35
C LYS A 328 7.34 17.25 12.19
N ILE A 329 7.77 16.53 11.17
CA ILE A 329 9.18 16.66 10.76
C ILE A 329 9.30 18.13 10.37
N ASP A 330 10.20 18.86 11.02
CA ASP A 330 10.64 20.18 10.56
C ASP A 330 11.30 19.98 9.19
N VAL A 331 10.48 19.92 8.14
CA VAL A 331 10.89 20.08 6.75
C VAL A 331 11.20 21.56 6.59
N ALA A 332 12.17 22.05 7.37
CA ALA A 332 12.43 23.47 7.56
C ALA A 332 12.54 24.18 6.21
N ASP A 333 11.63 25.13 6.02
CA ASP A 333 11.84 26.43 5.40
C ASP A 333 12.79 26.44 4.21
N LYS A 334 12.21 26.35 3.01
CA LYS A 334 12.63 27.14 1.82
C LYS A 334 11.68 26.93 0.65
N VAL A 335 10.41 27.31 0.79
CA VAL A 335 9.63 27.87 -0.33
C VAL A 335 8.68 28.93 0.20
N GLY A 336 9.08 30.20 0.04
CA GLY A 336 8.16 31.29 -0.31
C GLY A 336 7.20 31.82 0.75
N SER A 337 7.71 32.48 1.80
CA SER A 337 6.99 33.67 2.27
C SER A 337 7.46 34.86 1.43
N ASN A 338 6.73 35.16 0.36
CA ASN A 338 6.71 36.51 -0.19
C ASN A 338 6.09 37.42 0.87
N ARG A 339 6.91 37.91 1.80
CA ARG A 339 6.61 39.16 2.49
C ARG A 339 7.19 40.28 1.63
N PRO A 340 6.40 41.30 1.24
CA PRO A 340 6.98 42.47 0.61
C PRO A 340 7.99 43.08 1.58
N PRO A 341 9.11 43.64 1.07
CA PRO A 341 10.12 44.22 1.94
C PRO A 341 9.49 45.33 2.77
N LYS A 342 9.61 45.19 4.09
CA LYS A 342 9.24 46.25 5.03
C LYS A 342 10.11 47.46 4.69
N PRO A 343 9.55 48.66 4.45
CA PRO A 343 10.38 49.82 4.19
C PRO A 343 11.29 50.07 5.40
N PRO A 344 12.58 50.40 5.19
CA PRO A 344 13.49 50.64 6.29
C PRO A 344 13.01 51.80 7.14
N LEU A 345 13.05 51.60 8.46
CA LEU A 345 12.81 52.63 9.46
C LEU A 345 13.79 53.79 9.21
N VAL A 346 13.25 54.94 8.84
CA VAL A 346 13.99 56.21 8.83
C VAL A 346 14.31 56.56 10.28
N GLN A 347 15.58 56.42 10.65
CA GLN A 347 16.11 57.01 11.87
C GLN A 347 16.14 58.53 11.69
N LYS A 348 15.28 59.25 12.42
CA LYS A 348 15.41 60.70 12.57
C LYS A 348 16.44 60.99 13.67
N PRO A 349 17.43 61.87 13.42
CA PRO A 349 18.40 62.29 14.44
C PRO A 349 17.76 63.25 15.47
N PRO A 350 18.38 63.40 16.66
CA PRO A 350 17.86 64.26 17.72
C PRO A 350 18.31 65.70 17.54
N SER A 351 17.42 66.67 17.75
CA SER A 351 17.79 68.06 18.08
C SER A 351 16.63 68.78 18.79
N SER A 352 16.82 68.96 20.10
CA SER A 352 16.52 70.06 21.03
C SER A 352 15.33 71.05 20.87
N PRO A 353 14.85 71.65 21.99
CA PRO A 353 13.55 72.34 22.14
C PRO A 353 13.72 73.89 22.11
N PRO A 354 12.81 74.76 22.65
CA PRO A 354 11.37 74.72 22.98
C PRO A 354 10.57 75.93 22.39
N ALA A 355 9.23 75.92 22.49
CA ALA A 355 8.33 77.08 22.66
C ALA A 355 6.87 76.58 22.54
N GLU A 356 6.09 76.53 23.62
CA GLU A 356 5.22 77.60 24.16
C GLU A 356 3.79 77.57 23.58
N LEU A 357 2.83 77.74 24.52
CA LEU A 357 1.46 78.28 24.39
C LEU A 357 0.27 77.38 24.03
N GLY A 358 -0.74 77.49 24.91
CA GLY A 358 -2.18 77.45 24.60
C GLY A 358 -2.84 76.08 24.78
N ALA A 359 -3.40 75.71 25.93
CA ALA A 359 -4.63 76.20 26.56
C ALA A 359 -5.94 75.80 25.83
N ILE A 360 -6.93 75.44 26.67
CA ILE A 360 -8.38 75.39 26.42
C ILE A 360 -8.84 74.23 25.51
N GLY A 361 -9.80 73.37 25.83
CA GLY A 361 -10.80 73.30 26.89
C GLY A 361 -12.00 72.51 26.33
N ALA A 362 -12.72 71.80 27.21
CA ALA A 362 -14.17 71.51 27.20
C ALA A 362 -14.80 70.87 25.92
N THR A 363 -15.73 69.91 25.92
CA THR A 363 -17.00 69.70 26.67
C THR A 363 -17.55 68.35 26.14
N THR A 364 -18.11 67.44 26.97
CA THR A 364 -19.57 67.17 27.15
C THR A 364 -20.36 67.21 25.83
N GLU A 365 -21.03 66.16 25.36
CA GLU A 365 -22.31 65.56 25.82
C GLU A 365 -22.55 64.33 24.90
N ASP A 366 -22.86 63.15 25.41
CA ASP A 366 -24.20 62.62 25.77
C ASP A 366 -25.08 62.13 24.61
N ILE A 367 -25.99 61.24 25.00
CA ILE A 367 -27.23 60.78 24.33
C ILE A 367 -27.15 59.43 23.57
N LEU A 368 -27.33 58.36 24.37
CA LEU A 368 -28.46 57.42 24.33
C LEU A 368 -29.24 57.26 23.00
N SER A 369 -29.37 56.02 22.52
CA SER A 369 -30.69 55.43 22.22
C SER A 369 -30.59 53.91 22.04
N THR A 370 -31.13 53.19 23.03
CA THR A 370 -31.91 51.94 22.91
C THR A 370 -32.91 52.04 21.73
N SER A 371 -33.45 51.02 21.08
CA SER A 371 -33.70 49.60 21.32
C SER A 371 -34.53 49.12 20.12
N ALA A 372 -34.34 47.88 19.67
CA ALA A 372 -35.38 46.91 19.28
C ALA A 372 -34.71 45.67 18.70
#